data_AF-A0A7V9AUY9-F1
#
_entry.id   AF-A0A7V9AUY9-F1
#
_cell.length_a   1.000
_cell.length_b   1.000
_cell.length_c   1.000
_cell.angle_alpha   90.00
_cell.angle_beta   90.00
_cell.angle_gamma   90.00
#
_symmetry.space_group_name_H-M   'P 1'
#
loop_
_entity.id
_entity.type
_entity.pdbx_description
1 polymer ?
#
loop_
_entity_poly.entity_id
_entity_poly.type
_entity_poly.pdbx_seq_one_letter_code
_entity_poly.pdbx_strand_id
1 'polypeptide(L)' 'MSDERIMTAARVAEDVQYEAGLRPRTLDEYIGQERIRENLHVSITAARQRGEALDHVL' A
#
# COMPACT_ATOMS: atom_id res chain seq x y z
N MET A 1 36.83 -6.94 -6.24
CA MET A 1 35.73 -6.87 -7.23
C MET A 1 34.55 -6.27 -6.52
N SER A 2 34.43 -4.95 -6.59
CA SER A 2 33.36 -4.21 -5.93
C SER A 2 32.10 -4.40 -6.78
N ASP A 3 31.08 -5.05 -6.22
CA ASP A 3 29.77 -5.18 -6.87
C ASP A 3 29.21 -3.76 -7.09
N GLU A 4 29.16 -3.34 -8.34
CA GLU A 4 28.57 -2.06 -8.72
C GLU A 4 27.06 -2.14 -8.50
N ARG A 5 26.57 -1.59 -7.39
CA ARG A 5 25.14 -1.55 -7.11
C ARG A 5 24.44 -0.70 -8.16
N ILE A 6 23.76 -1.36 -9.10
CA ILE A 6 22.83 -0.72 -10.03
C ILE A 6 21.51 -0.48 -9.28
N MET A 7 21.48 0.54 -8.42
CA MET A 7 20.26 1.00 -7.77
C MET A 7 20.18 2.53 -7.84
N THR A 8 19.01 3.05 -8.24
CA THR A 8 18.72 4.48 -8.24
C THR A 8 17.43 4.73 -7.45
N ALA A 9 17.36 5.87 -6.77
CA ALA A 9 16.14 6.32 -6.09
C ALA A 9 15.17 7.04 -7.04
N ALA A 10 15.66 7.42 -8.23
CA ALA A 10 14.83 8.06 -9.24
C ALA A 10 13.93 7.03 -9.91
N ARG A 11 12.63 7.32 -10.00
CA ARG A 11 11.70 6.50 -10.78
C ARG A 11 12.07 6.55 -12.26
N VAL A 12 12.19 5.38 -12.87
CA VAL A 12 12.34 5.22 -14.32
C VAL A 12 11.01 4.80 -14.95
N ALA A 13 10.88 4.94 -16.28
CA ALA A 13 9.61 4.67 -16.96
C ALA A 13 9.17 3.21 -16.81
N GLU A 14 10.14 2.30 -16.76
CA GLU A 14 9.97 0.87 -16.57
C GLU A 14 9.33 0.57 -15.19
N ASP A 15 9.66 1.33 -14.15
CA ASP A 15 9.07 1.15 -12.81
C ASP A 15 7.56 1.26 -12.85
N VAL A 16 7.01 2.18 -13.66
CA VAL A 16 5.56 2.40 -13.76
C VAL A 16 4.86 1.16 -14.32
N GLN A 17 5.45 0.48 -15.31
CA GLN A 17 4.88 -0.73 -15.89
C GLN A 17 4.88 -1.90 -14.90
N TYR A 18 5.93 -2.02 -14.09
CA TYR A 18 6.05 -3.11 -13.11
C TYR A 18 5.29 -2.83 -11.80
N GLU A 19 5.26 -1.59 -11.31
CA GLU A 19 4.55 -1.21 -10.08
C GLU A 19 3.04 -1.39 -10.20
N ALA A 20 2.47 -1.24 -11.41
CA ALA A 20 1.03 -1.32 -11.64
C ALA A 20 0.41 -2.68 -11.24
N GLY A 21 1.16 -3.78 -11.36
CA GLY A 21 0.70 -5.11 -10.92
C GLY A 21 1.06 -5.46 -9.48
N LEU A 22 2.04 -4.76 -8.90
CA LEU A 22 2.57 -5.08 -7.57
C LEU A 22 1.93 -4.26 -6.45
N ARG A 23 1.32 -3.12 -6.76
CA ARG A 23 0.67 -2.23 -5.78
C ARG A 23 -0.84 -2.26 -5.95
N PRO A 24 -1.56 -2.97 -5.06
CA PRO A 24 -3.01 -2.94 -5.00
C PRO A 24 -3.55 -1.50 -4.98
N ARG A 25 -4.60 -1.25 -5.73
CA ARG A 25 -5.29 0.04 -5.81
C ARG A 25 -6.34 0.16 -4.70
N THR A 26 -6.89 -0.97 -4.28
CA THR A 26 -7.84 -1.06 -3.18
C THR A 26 -7.31 -1.99 -2.07
N LEU A 27 -7.88 -1.86 -0.88
CA LEU A 27 -7.57 -2.75 0.23
C LEU A 27 -8.01 -4.20 -0.06
N ASP A 28 -9.07 -4.37 -0.86
CA ASP A 28 -9.62 -5.68 -1.23
C ASP A 28 -8.71 -6.45 -2.20
N GLU A 29 -7.93 -5.74 -3.00
CA GLU A 29 -6.92 -6.32 -3.90
C GLU A 29 -5.64 -6.74 -3.15
N TYR A 30 -5.48 -6.35 -1.88
CA TYR A 30 -4.29 -6.67 -1.11
C TYR A 30 -4.30 -8.15 -0.71
N ILE A 31 -3.24 -8.88 -1.04
CA ILE A 31 -3.13 -10.33 -0.81
C ILE A 31 -2.44 -10.61 0.54
N GLY A 32 -3.01 -11.50 1.35
CA GLY A 32 -2.56 -11.82 2.71
C GLY A 32 -2.88 -10.76 3.78
N GLN A 33 -2.51 -11.03 5.03
CA GLN A 33 -2.79 -10.14 6.18
C GLN A 33 -4.30 -9.92 6.43
N GLU A 34 -5.09 -10.99 6.31
CA GLU A 34 -6.56 -11.01 6.44
C GLU A 34 -7.05 -10.20 7.64
N ARG A 35 -6.52 -10.52 8.83
CA ARG A 35 -6.92 -9.88 10.09
C ARG A 35 -6.65 -8.37 10.10
N ILE A 36 -5.55 -7.93 9.49
CA ILE A 36 -5.21 -6.50 9.44
C ILE A 36 -6.14 -5.80 8.46
N ARG A 37 -6.40 -6.38 7.28
CA ARG A 37 -7.33 -5.83 6.30
C ARG A 37 -8.73 -5.66 6.91
N GLU A 38 -9.23 -6.67 7.61
CA GLU A 38 -10.55 -6.62 8.26
C GLU A 38 -10.63 -5.50 9.31
N ASN A 39 -9.63 -5.41 10.20
CA ASN A 39 -9.58 -4.34 11.20
C ASN A 39 -9.54 -2.96 10.54
N LEU A 40 -8.72 -2.81 9.50
CA LEU A 40 -8.61 -1.54 8.77
C LEU A 40 -9.92 -1.19 8.07
N HIS A 41 -10.62 -2.18 7.50
CA HIS A 41 -11.92 -1.96 6.88
C HIS A 41 -12.96 -1.46 7.88
N VAL A 42 -13.03 -2.03 9.08
CA VAL A 42 -13.94 -1.57 10.15
C VAL A 42 -13.60 -0.13 10.55
N SER A 43 -12.32 0.16 10.82
CA SER A 43 -11.89 1.49 11.25
C SER A 43 -12.15 2.55 10.19
N ILE A 44 -11.82 2.29 8.92
CA ILE A 44 -12.10 3.18 7.79
C ILE A 44 -13.61 3.43 7.69
N THR A 45 -14.42 2.38 7.78
CA THR A 45 -15.88 2.52 7.71
C THR A 45 -16.41 3.40 8.84
N ALA A 46 -15.94 3.19 10.06
CA ALA A 46 -16.36 3.96 11.23
C ALA A 46 -15.97 5.44 11.10
N ALA A 47 -14.74 5.75 10.67
CA ALA A 47 -14.30 7.13 10.44
C ALA A 47 -15.14 7.82 9.35
N ARG A 48 -15.42 7.12 8.24
CA ARG A 48 -16.29 7.62 7.17
C ARG A 48 -17.71 7.91 7.66
N GLN A 49 -18.28 7.06 8.51
CA GLN A 49 -19.62 7.26 9.08
C GLN A 49 -19.68 8.49 10.01
N ARG A 50 -18.60 8.76 10.76
CA ARG A 50 -18.49 9.94 11.61
C ARG A 50 -18.16 11.21 10.83
N GLY A 51 -17.68 11.08 9.59
CA GLY A 51 -17.26 12.22 8.76
C GLY A 51 -15.96 12.87 9.24
N GLU A 52 -15.13 12.12 9.97
CA GLU A 52 -13.86 12.59 10.52
C GLU A 52 -12.68 11.80 9.94
N ALA A 53 -11.48 12.31 10.19
CA ALA A 53 -10.25 11.61 9.81
C ALA A 53 -10.11 10.29 10.59
N LEU A 54 -9.53 9.28 9.95
CA LEU A 54 -9.17 8.04 10.63
C LEU A 54 -8.07 8.34 11.67
N ASP A 55 -8.24 7.83 12.89
CA ASP A 55 -7.21 7.90 13.93
C ASP A 55 -5.93 7.16 13.52
N HIS A 56 -4.84 7.40 14.26
CA HIS A 56 -3.60 6.66 14.03
C HIS A 56 -3.80 5.16 14.33
N VAL A 57 -3.53 4.32 13.33
CA VAL A 57 -3.58 2.86 13.42
C VAL A 57 -2.15 2.31 13.41
N LEU A 58 -1.83 1.37 14.30
CA LEU A 58 -0.54 0.66 14.40
C LEU A 58 -0.57 -0.67 13.66
#